data_AF-A0A3C1VE94-F1
#
_entry.id   AF-A0A3C1VE94-F1
#
_cell.length_a   1.000
_cell.length_b   1.000
_cell.length_c   1.000
_cell.angle_alpha   90.00
_cell.angle_beta   90.00
_cell.angle_gamma   90.00
#
_symmetry.space_group_name_H-M   'P 1'
#
loop_
_entity.id
_entity.type
_entity.pdbx_description
1 polymer ?
#
loop_
_entity_poly.entity_id
_entity_poly.type
_entity_poly.pdbx_seq_one_letter_code
_entity_poly.pdbx_strand_id
1 'polypeptide(L)'
;MKSKLHSLFIGLALLAGVQSVVAQPALGIVLTNNQVILYWPTAIYGTNGVLQSATNLVSPNWLSATDAFPVNYGSQIAVSVTNASSARFFRLSLVPPTADGMALIPAGSFTMGDTLDGESDAIPTNVYVSAFYMDVNLVSSNQWRTVYSYATSHGYSFVHPGLAKAANHPVQTVDWYDCVKWSNARSAQAGLTPVYYTDAGFTQVFTANGDPGTTVYANWGANGYRLPTEAEWEKAARGGLSGQRFPWGNT
;
A
#
# COMPACT_ATOMS: atom_id res chain seq x y z
N MET A 1 17.71 -67.97 -26.39
CA MET A 1 17.57 -66.64 -25.74
C MET A 1 16.14 -66.14 -25.93
N LYS A 2 15.35 -66.11 -24.86
CA LYS A 2 14.03 -65.46 -24.79
C LYS A 2 14.13 -64.33 -23.75
N SER A 3 13.92 -63.09 -24.16
CA SER A 3 13.32 -62.00 -23.34
C SER A 3 13.31 -60.68 -24.14
N LYS A 4 12.13 -60.30 -24.64
CA LYS A 4 11.30 -59.16 -24.20
C LYS A 4 11.82 -57.76 -24.59
N LEU A 5 11.40 -57.29 -25.77
CA LEU A 5 11.39 -55.87 -26.12
C LEU A 5 10.10 -55.25 -25.55
N HIS A 6 10.21 -54.32 -24.60
CA HIS A 6 9.07 -53.55 -24.11
C HIS A 6 8.86 -52.35 -25.05
N SER A 7 7.66 -52.26 -25.62
CA SER A 7 7.15 -51.08 -26.30
C SER A 7 7.05 -49.90 -25.33
N LEU A 8 7.45 -48.70 -25.74
CA LEU A 8 6.77 -47.49 -25.28
C LEU A 8 6.85 -46.41 -26.38
N PHE A 9 5.73 -46.28 -27.09
CA PHE A 9 5.36 -45.08 -27.82
C PHE A 9 5.18 -43.94 -26.80
N ILE A 10 5.88 -42.82 -26.97
CA ILE A 10 5.42 -41.54 -26.41
C ILE A 10 5.45 -40.53 -27.55
N GLY A 11 4.26 -40.35 -28.12
CA GLY A 11 3.95 -39.29 -29.06
C GLY A 11 3.72 -37.96 -28.35
N LEU A 12 4.16 -36.92 -29.04
CA LEU A 12 4.03 -35.48 -28.84
C LEU A 12 2.72 -35.00 -28.18
N ALA A 13 2.82 -34.06 -27.23
CA ALA A 13 1.80 -33.02 -27.06
C ALA A 13 2.48 -31.73 -26.59
N LEU A 14 2.67 -30.80 -27.53
CA LEU A 14 2.90 -29.38 -27.25
C LEU A 14 1.69 -28.88 -26.45
N LEU A 15 1.85 -28.69 -25.14
CA LEU A 15 0.94 -27.85 -24.38
C LEU A 15 1.32 -26.41 -24.69
N ALA A 16 0.66 -25.84 -25.71
CA ALA A 16 0.58 -24.40 -25.87
C ALA A 16 0.09 -23.83 -24.54
N GLY A 17 0.97 -23.10 -23.85
CA GLY A 17 0.62 -22.36 -22.65
C GLY A 17 -0.44 -21.34 -23.02
N VAL A 18 -1.70 -21.69 -22.77
CA VAL A 18 -2.75 -20.70 -22.61
C VAL A 18 -2.33 -19.91 -21.37
N GLN A 19 -1.73 -18.74 -21.57
CA GLN A 19 -1.64 -17.79 -20.47
C GLN A 19 -3.08 -17.58 -20.01
N SER A 20 -3.39 -18.01 -18.79
CA SER A 20 -4.65 -17.67 -18.16
C SER A 20 -4.72 -16.16 -18.12
N VAL A 21 -5.48 -15.58 -19.04
CA VAL A 21 -5.87 -14.18 -18.98
C VAL A 21 -6.62 -14.07 -17.67
N VAL A 22 -5.99 -13.42 -16.68
CA VAL A 22 -6.65 -13.08 -15.43
C VAL A 22 -7.96 -12.38 -15.82
N ALA A 23 -9.09 -12.91 -15.36
CA ALA A 23 -10.40 -12.36 -15.69
C ALA A 23 -10.36 -10.84 -15.44
N GLN A 24 -10.77 -10.05 -16.45
CA GLN A 24 -10.80 -8.60 -16.28
C GLN A 24 -11.60 -8.26 -15.03
N PRO A 25 -11.12 -7.32 -14.20
CA PRO A 25 -11.81 -7.02 -12.97
C PRO A 25 -13.26 -6.64 -13.21
N ALA A 26 -14.19 -7.21 -12.41
CA ALA A 26 -15.59 -6.83 -12.48
C ALA A 26 -15.74 -5.37 -12.00
N LEU A 27 -15.69 -4.43 -12.95
CA LEU A 27 -15.96 -3.01 -12.72
C LEU A 27 -17.43 -2.75 -13.07
N GLY A 28 -18.25 -2.59 -12.05
CA GLY A 28 -19.64 -2.18 -12.18
C GLY A 28 -19.75 -0.68 -12.42
N ILE A 29 -20.79 -0.27 -13.15
CA ILE A 29 -21.10 1.12 -13.45
C ILE A 29 -22.57 1.41 -13.13
N VAL A 30 -22.83 2.47 -12.38
CA VAL A 30 -24.16 3.03 -12.15
C VAL A 30 -24.16 4.47 -12.63
N LEU A 31 -25.09 4.81 -13.52
CA LEU A 31 -25.29 6.18 -13.98
C LEU A 31 -26.12 6.95 -12.95
N THR A 32 -25.63 8.11 -12.53
CA THR A 32 -26.29 8.98 -11.56
C THR A 32 -26.29 10.43 -12.07
N ASN A 33 -27.36 10.91 -12.71
CA ASN A 33 -27.38 12.28 -13.28
C ASN A 33 -26.06 12.64 -14.01
N ASN A 34 -25.34 13.70 -13.58
CA ASN A 34 -24.04 14.14 -14.13
C ASN A 34 -22.81 13.37 -13.58
N GLN A 35 -23.03 12.33 -12.78
CA GLN A 35 -21.99 11.50 -12.17
C GLN A 35 -22.11 10.04 -12.60
N VAL A 36 -21.01 9.33 -12.40
CA VAL A 36 -20.91 7.89 -12.61
C VAL A 36 -20.36 7.28 -11.33
N ILE A 37 -21.07 6.32 -10.76
CA ILE A 37 -20.54 5.49 -9.67
C ILE A 37 -19.90 4.25 -10.31
N LEU A 38 -18.63 4.04 -9.99
CA LEU A 38 -17.85 2.87 -10.37
C LEU A 38 -17.61 2.05 -9.12
N TYR A 39 -17.85 0.74 -9.18
CA TYR A 39 -17.70 -0.14 -8.01
C TYR A 39 -17.10 -1.50 -8.37
N TRP A 40 -16.40 -2.11 -7.41
CA TRP A 40 -15.82 -3.44 -7.57
C TRP A 40 -15.75 -4.21 -6.24
N PRO A 41 -15.71 -5.56 -6.28
CA PRO A 41 -15.70 -6.36 -5.06
C PRO A 41 -14.39 -6.24 -4.28
N THR A 42 -14.51 -5.89 -2.99
CA THR A 42 -13.40 -5.82 -2.02
C THR A 42 -12.65 -7.16 -1.94
N ALA A 43 -13.40 -8.27 -1.92
CA ALA A 43 -12.86 -9.62 -1.72
C ALA A 43 -11.94 -10.12 -2.85
N ILE A 44 -12.01 -9.54 -4.05
CA ILE A 44 -11.28 -10.04 -5.22
C ILE A 44 -10.07 -9.17 -5.54
N TYR A 45 -10.18 -7.85 -5.35
CA TYR A 45 -9.16 -6.89 -5.81
C TYR A 45 -8.49 -6.12 -4.68
N GLY A 46 -9.06 -6.13 -3.46
CA GLY A 46 -8.55 -5.38 -2.30
C GLY A 46 -8.24 -3.92 -2.62
N THR A 47 -7.20 -3.38 -1.98
CA THR A 47 -6.65 -2.03 -2.24
C THR A 47 -5.71 -1.95 -3.44
N ASN A 48 -5.35 -3.09 -4.04
CA ASN A 48 -4.35 -3.16 -5.11
C ASN A 48 -4.89 -2.72 -6.48
N GLY A 49 -6.18 -2.43 -6.56
CA GLY A 49 -6.83 -1.90 -7.76
C GLY A 49 -6.66 -0.39 -7.90
N VAL A 50 -5.89 0.04 -8.90
CA VAL A 50 -5.82 1.44 -9.32
C VAL A 50 -6.89 1.71 -10.37
N LEU A 51 -7.85 2.58 -10.05
CA LEU A 51 -8.80 3.05 -11.06
C LEU A 51 -8.07 3.96 -12.05
N GLN A 52 -8.16 3.61 -13.34
CA GLN A 52 -7.61 4.40 -14.43
C GLN A 52 -8.71 4.84 -15.38
N SER A 53 -8.48 5.97 -16.06
CA SER A 53 -9.34 6.47 -17.11
C SER A 53 -8.58 6.90 -18.35
N ALA A 54 -9.26 6.84 -19.49
CA ALA A 54 -8.79 7.34 -20.78
C ALA A 54 -9.96 8.02 -21.51
N THR A 55 -9.66 8.97 -22.40
CA THR A 55 -10.66 9.66 -23.24
C THR A 55 -10.75 9.09 -24.65
N ASN A 56 -9.88 8.13 -25.00
CA ASN A 56 -9.82 7.48 -26.30
C ASN A 56 -9.48 5.99 -26.11
N LEU A 57 -10.20 5.08 -26.76
CA LEU A 57 -9.91 3.64 -26.73
C LEU A 57 -9.08 3.13 -27.91
N VAL A 58 -8.96 3.90 -29.00
CA VAL A 58 -8.19 3.52 -30.19
C VAL A 58 -6.68 3.61 -29.90
N SER A 59 -6.27 4.64 -29.16
CA SER A 59 -4.91 4.79 -28.64
C SER A 59 -5.00 5.26 -27.19
N PRO A 60 -5.20 4.33 -26.25
CA PRO A 60 -5.53 4.71 -24.89
C PRO A 60 -4.30 5.16 -24.11
N ASN A 61 -4.35 6.40 -23.61
CA ASN A 61 -3.44 6.89 -22.58
C ASN A 61 -4.11 6.74 -21.20
N TRP A 62 -3.91 5.58 -20.57
CA TRP A 62 -4.51 5.28 -19.28
C TRP A 62 -3.79 6.01 -18.15
N LEU A 63 -4.51 6.91 -17.48
CA LEU A 63 -4.01 7.67 -16.33
C LEU A 63 -4.85 7.35 -15.10
N SER A 64 -4.25 7.44 -13.91
CA SER A 64 -4.99 7.30 -12.65
C SER A 64 -6.15 8.29 -12.59
N ALA A 65 -7.34 7.81 -12.20
CA ALA A 65 -8.53 8.65 -12.05
C ALA A 65 -8.48 9.41 -10.70
N THR A 66 -7.66 10.45 -10.63
CA THR A 66 -7.38 11.21 -9.39
C THR A 66 -8.54 12.08 -8.91
N ASP A 67 -9.54 12.29 -9.75
CA ASP A 67 -10.79 13.00 -9.47
C ASP A 67 -11.89 12.09 -8.94
N ALA A 68 -11.64 10.79 -8.83
CA ALA A 68 -12.55 9.83 -8.23
C ALA A 68 -12.64 10.07 -6.71
N PHE A 69 -13.87 10.14 -6.19
CA PHE A 69 -14.13 10.33 -4.77
C PHE A 69 -14.81 9.08 -4.19
N PRO A 70 -14.32 8.49 -3.08
CA PRO A 70 -14.95 7.35 -2.44
C PRO A 70 -16.41 7.62 -2.06
N VAL A 71 -17.29 6.66 -2.31
CA VAL A 71 -18.70 6.73 -1.91
C VAL A 71 -19.16 5.43 -1.27
N ASN A 72 -20.19 5.52 -0.43
CA ASN A 72 -20.78 4.34 0.19
C ASN A 72 -21.63 3.58 -0.85
N TYR A 73 -21.35 2.29 -1.05
CA TYR A 73 -22.14 1.44 -1.93
C TYR A 73 -22.17 -0.01 -1.44
N GLY A 74 -23.04 -0.28 -0.46
CA GLY A 74 -23.10 -1.58 0.19
C GLY A 74 -21.74 -1.99 0.78
N SER A 75 -21.32 -3.23 0.52
CA SER A 75 -20.01 -3.78 0.91
C SER A 75 -18.92 -3.68 -0.17
N GLN A 76 -19.20 -2.97 -1.27
CA GLN A 76 -18.28 -2.81 -2.39
C GLN A 76 -17.35 -1.63 -2.16
N ILE A 77 -16.17 -1.67 -2.78
CA ILE A 77 -15.39 -0.45 -3.00
C ILE A 77 -16.12 0.31 -4.10
N ALA A 78 -16.42 1.59 -3.86
CA ALA A 78 -17.09 2.43 -4.83
C ALA A 78 -16.54 3.85 -4.82
N VAL A 79 -16.49 4.43 -6.00
CA VAL A 79 -16.10 5.82 -6.21
C VAL A 79 -17.08 6.50 -7.15
N SER A 80 -17.37 7.77 -6.88
CA SER A 80 -18.06 8.65 -7.82
C SER A 80 -17.03 9.43 -8.65
N VAL A 81 -17.30 9.56 -9.94
CA VAL A 81 -16.51 10.34 -10.89
C VAL A 81 -17.44 11.28 -11.64
N THR A 82 -17.04 12.54 -11.79
CA THR A 82 -17.76 13.48 -12.65
C THR A 82 -17.27 13.31 -14.08
N ASN A 83 -18.17 12.97 -15.01
CA ASN A 83 -17.80 12.86 -16.42
C ASN A 83 -17.84 14.24 -17.09
N ALA A 84 -16.72 14.96 -17.05
CA ALA A 84 -16.58 16.26 -17.70
C ALA A 84 -16.18 16.17 -19.19
N SER A 85 -15.99 14.95 -19.73
CA SER A 85 -15.53 14.72 -21.12
C SER A 85 -16.65 14.16 -22.00
N SER A 86 -16.56 14.37 -23.31
CA SER A 86 -17.51 13.80 -24.29
C SER A 86 -17.50 12.27 -24.29
N ALA A 87 -16.35 11.66 -24.01
CA ALA A 87 -16.20 10.23 -23.75
C ALA A 87 -15.11 10.01 -22.70
N ARG A 88 -15.40 9.14 -21.73
CA ARG A 88 -14.44 8.71 -20.71
C ARG A 88 -14.64 7.22 -20.43
N PHE A 89 -13.55 6.48 -20.48
CA PHE A 89 -13.51 5.04 -20.30
C PHE A 89 -12.75 4.72 -19.03
N PHE A 90 -13.13 3.64 -18.36
CA PHE A 90 -12.57 3.26 -17.08
C PHE A 90 -12.07 1.81 -17.10
N ARG A 91 -10.99 1.56 -16.37
CA ARG A 91 -10.53 0.20 -16.06
C ARG A 91 -9.97 0.15 -14.65
N LEU A 92 -10.04 -1.02 -14.04
CA LEU A 92 -9.29 -1.31 -12.82
C LEU A 92 -7.98 -2.00 -13.22
N SER A 93 -6.84 -1.42 -12.81
CA SER A 93 -5.52 -2.00 -13.02
C SER A 93 -5.01 -2.58 -11.71
N LEU A 94 -4.65 -3.87 -11.69
CA LEU A 94 -4.08 -4.50 -10.49
C LEU A 94 -2.58 -4.25 -10.44
N VAL A 95 -2.09 -3.77 -9.30
CA VAL A 95 -0.68 -3.56 -9.03
C VAL A 95 -0.22 -4.60 -7.99
N PRO A 96 0.64 -5.56 -8.34
CA PRO A 96 1.14 -6.52 -7.36
C PRO A 96 2.01 -5.82 -6.31
N PRO A 97 2.11 -6.39 -5.09
CA PRO A 97 3.07 -5.91 -4.11
C PRO A 97 4.50 -5.92 -4.64
N THR A 98 5.33 -5.01 -4.13
CA THR A 98 6.76 -4.97 -4.40
C THR A 98 7.47 -6.20 -3.86
N ALA A 99 8.70 -6.46 -4.33
CA ALA A 99 9.50 -7.59 -3.88
C ALA A 99 9.79 -7.57 -2.37
N ASP A 100 9.81 -6.38 -1.76
CA ASP A 100 9.96 -6.19 -0.30
C ASP A 100 8.62 -6.19 0.46
N GLY A 101 7.52 -6.54 -0.19
CA GLY A 101 6.23 -6.80 0.45
C GLY A 101 5.37 -5.57 0.71
N MET A 102 5.58 -4.48 -0.04
CA MET A 102 4.74 -3.28 0.05
C MET A 102 3.66 -3.26 -1.02
N ALA A 103 2.46 -2.81 -0.66
CA ALA A 103 1.36 -2.56 -1.59
C ALA A 103 1.31 -1.08 -1.98
N LEU A 104 0.93 -0.80 -3.24
CA LEU A 104 0.64 0.54 -3.70
C LEU A 104 -0.70 0.99 -3.12
N ILE A 105 -0.70 2.10 -2.38
CA ILE A 105 -1.90 2.84 -2.01
C ILE A 105 -2.09 3.97 -3.02
N PRO A 106 -3.17 3.97 -3.83
CA PRO A 106 -3.36 4.96 -4.88
C PRO A 106 -3.55 6.39 -4.34
N ALA A 107 -3.11 7.38 -5.11
CA ALA A 107 -3.42 8.78 -4.83
C ALA A 107 -4.93 9.03 -4.86
N GLY A 108 -5.42 9.96 -4.06
CA GLY A 108 -6.83 10.36 -4.08
C GLY A 108 -7.33 10.87 -2.74
N SER A 109 -8.53 11.46 -2.78
CA SER A 109 -9.25 11.91 -1.60
C SER A 109 -9.94 10.77 -0.89
N PHE A 110 -10.09 10.86 0.43
CA PHE A 110 -10.95 10.01 1.23
C PHE A 110 -11.49 10.80 2.43
N THR A 111 -12.51 10.28 3.08
CA THR A 111 -13.00 10.81 4.35
C THR A 111 -12.26 10.12 5.49
N MET A 112 -11.47 10.89 6.22
CA MET A 112 -10.77 10.50 7.44
C MET A 112 -11.66 10.79 8.66
N GLY A 113 -11.62 9.95 9.68
CA GLY A 113 -12.49 10.03 10.85
C GLY A 113 -13.90 9.47 10.63
N ASP A 114 -14.74 9.53 11.67
CA ASP A 114 -16.13 9.05 11.64
C ASP A 114 -17.01 9.75 12.71
N THR A 115 -18.31 9.44 12.74
CA THR A 115 -19.26 9.98 13.73
C THR A 115 -19.90 8.87 14.57
N LEU A 116 -19.24 7.73 14.73
CA LEU A 116 -19.85 6.50 15.24
C LEU A 116 -19.82 6.40 16.77
N ASP A 117 -18.86 7.03 17.43
CA ASP A 117 -18.67 6.99 18.90
C ASP A 117 -18.57 8.37 19.56
N GLY A 118 -18.64 9.45 18.79
CA GLY A 118 -18.70 10.81 19.33
C GLY A 118 -17.33 11.36 19.77
N GLU A 119 -16.23 10.75 19.32
CA GLU A 119 -14.89 11.23 19.57
C GLU A 119 -14.62 12.57 18.86
N SER A 120 -14.25 13.59 19.62
CA SER A 120 -14.11 14.97 19.09
C SER A 120 -12.85 15.18 18.26
N ASP A 121 -11.85 14.31 18.39
CA ASP A 121 -10.61 14.32 17.62
C ASP A 121 -10.67 13.45 16.35
N ALA A 122 -11.79 12.74 16.13
CA ALA A 122 -12.05 11.91 14.95
C ALA A 122 -13.18 12.48 14.06
N ILE A 123 -13.54 13.76 14.18
CA ILE A 123 -14.60 14.38 13.38
C ILE A 123 -14.28 14.23 11.88
N PRO A 124 -15.22 13.75 11.04
CA PRO A 124 -14.93 13.46 9.65
C PRO A 124 -14.41 14.66 8.88
N THR A 125 -13.35 14.45 8.11
CA THR A 125 -12.77 15.46 7.24
C THR A 125 -12.29 14.85 5.92
N ASN A 126 -12.29 15.65 4.85
CA ASN A 126 -11.83 15.22 3.54
C ASN A 126 -10.33 15.49 3.40
N VAL A 127 -9.55 14.44 3.18
CA VAL A 127 -8.10 14.52 3.05
C VAL A 127 -7.68 13.96 1.70
N TYR A 128 -6.81 14.69 0.99
CA TYR A 128 -6.12 14.17 -0.18
C TYR A 128 -4.77 13.59 0.23
N VAL A 129 -4.49 12.36 -0.19
CA VAL A 129 -3.20 11.70 0.05
C VAL A 129 -2.64 11.27 -1.30
N SER A 130 -1.38 11.66 -1.57
CA SER A 130 -0.61 11.21 -2.74
C SER A 130 -0.47 9.69 -2.80
N ALA A 131 -0.04 9.13 -3.92
CA ALA A 131 0.24 7.70 -4.00
C ALA A 131 1.49 7.38 -3.17
N PHE A 132 1.47 6.26 -2.45
CA PHE A 132 2.60 5.78 -1.65
C PHE A 132 2.59 4.25 -1.56
N TYR A 133 3.70 3.67 -1.13
CA TYR A 133 3.80 2.25 -0.82
C TYR A 133 3.77 2.04 0.70
N MET A 134 3.08 0.99 1.15
CA MET A 134 3.03 0.60 2.56
C MET A 134 3.24 -0.91 2.70
N ASP A 135 4.02 -1.33 3.69
CA ASP A 135 4.20 -2.76 4.01
C ASP A 135 2.82 -3.41 4.23
N VAL A 136 2.59 -4.57 3.60
CA VAL A 136 1.32 -5.32 3.72
C VAL A 136 1.09 -5.86 5.14
N ASN A 137 2.18 -6.09 5.87
CA ASN A 137 2.16 -6.59 7.24
C ASN A 137 2.93 -5.64 8.16
N LEU A 138 2.63 -5.70 9.46
CA LEU A 138 3.52 -5.11 10.47
C LEU A 138 4.93 -5.71 10.32
N VAL A 139 5.96 -4.89 10.58
CA VAL A 139 7.36 -5.31 10.51
C VAL A 139 7.57 -6.52 11.41
N SER A 140 7.92 -7.66 10.81
CA SER A 140 8.18 -8.89 11.56
C SER A 140 9.50 -8.81 12.33
N SER A 141 9.64 -9.59 13.39
CA SER A 141 10.88 -9.66 14.18
C SER A 141 12.09 -10.10 13.35
N ASN A 142 11.90 -10.99 12.36
CA ASN A 142 12.93 -11.36 11.39
C ASN A 142 13.41 -10.13 10.60
N GLN A 143 12.46 -9.37 10.04
CA GLN A 143 12.76 -8.23 9.18
C GLN A 143 13.45 -7.15 10.00
N TRP A 144 12.91 -6.89 11.20
CA TRP A 144 13.50 -5.98 12.16
C TRP A 144 14.96 -6.32 12.43
N ARG A 145 15.25 -7.58 12.79
CA ARG A 145 16.60 -8.03 13.17
C ARG A 145 17.61 -7.94 12.02
N THR A 146 17.17 -8.16 10.78
CA THR A 146 18.03 -8.04 9.60
C THR A 146 18.54 -6.61 9.42
N VAL A 147 17.62 -5.64 9.45
CA VAL A 147 17.97 -4.22 9.35
C VAL A 147 18.68 -3.73 10.61
N TYR A 148 18.30 -4.18 11.81
CA TYR A 148 18.96 -3.83 13.07
C TYR A 148 20.44 -4.24 13.08
N SER A 149 20.76 -5.43 12.56
CA SER A 149 22.15 -5.92 12.46
C SER A 149 22.97 -5.07 11.48
N TYR A 150 22.37 -4.66 10.37
CA TYR A 150 22.98 -3.69 9.46
C TYR A 150 23.19 -2.34 10.15
N ALA A 151 22.15 -1.81 10.79
CA ALA A 151 22.15 -0.50 11.44
C ALA A 151 23.26 -0.39 12.50
N THR A 152 23.36 -1.37 13.39
CA THR A 152 24.36 -1.37 14.48
C THR A 152 25.80 -1.50 14.00
N SER A 153 26.05 -2.11 12.84
CA SER A 153 27.37 -2.12 12.19
C SER A 153 27.68 -0.83 11.41
N HIS A 154 26.70 0.05 11.22
CA HIS A 154 26.78 1.29 10.46
C HIS A 154 26.49 2.54 11.32
N GLY A 155 26.76 2.46 12.62
CA GLY A 155 26.73 3.62 13.52
C GLY A 155 25.34 4.05 13.99
N TYR A 156 24.31 3.21 13.82
CA TYR A 156 23.00 3.44 14.43
C TYR A 156 22.96 2.85 15.84
N SER A 157 22.31 3.54 16.77
CA SER A 157 22.06 3.06 18.13
C SER A 157 20.57 3.03 18.46
N PHE A 158 20.15 2.03 19.22
CA PHE A 158 18.75 1.80 19.59
C PHE A 158 18.60 1.76 21.10
N VAL A 159 17.50 2.31 21.63
CA VAL A 159 17.17 2.20 23.06
C VAL A 159 16.67 0.79 23.34
N HIS A 160 15.79 0.29 22.47
CA HIS A 160 15.26 -1.05 22.57
C HIS A 160 15.68 -1.92 21.37
N PRO A 161 16.17 -3.15 21.61
CA PRO A 161 16.55 -4.05 20.52
C PRO A 161 15.35 -4.64 19.75
N GLY A 162 14.13 -4.45 20.27
CA GLY A 162 12.91 -5.05 19.76
C GLY A 162 12.76 -6.53 20.13
N LEU A 163 11.56 -6.94 20.53
CA LEU A 163 11.23 -8.31 20.95
C LEU A 163 10.02 -8.84 20.19
N ALA A 164 9.87 -10.16 20.14
CA ALA A 164 8.66 -10.81 19.66
C ALA A 164 8.59 -12.24 20.18
N LYS A 165 7.39 -12.84 20.15
CA LYS A 165 7.20 -14.25 20.53
C LYS A 165 7.74 -15.24 19.49
N ALA A 166 7.77 -14.87 18.21
CA ALA A 166 8.32 -15.66 17.11
C ALA A 166 8.86 -14.76 15.99
N ALA A 167 9.71 -15.31 15.12
CA ALA A 167 10.40 -14.54 14.09
C ALA A 167 9.44 -13.89 13.07
N ASN A 168 8.33 -14.54 12.75
CA ASN A 168 7.30 -14.04 11.83
C ASN A 168 6.21 -13.20 12.54
N HIS A 169 6.30 -12.98 13.85
CA HIS A 169 5.40 -12.10 14.56
C HIS A 169 5.88 -10.65 14.47
N PRO A 170 4.97 -9.67 14.61
CA PRO A 170 5.33 -8.26 14.68
C PRO A 170 6.39 -8.00 15.76
N VAL A 171 7.38 -7.18 15.45
CA VAL A 171 8.28 -6.65 16.47
C VAL A 171 7.48 -5.76 17.42
N GLN A 172 7.79 -5.85 18.71
CA GLN A 172 7.23 -5.05 19.78
C GLN A 172 8.35 -4.58 20.71
N THR A 173 7.99 -3.83 21.77
CA THR A 173 8.95 -3.25 22.73
C THR A 173 9.96 -2.33 22.05
N VAL A 174 9.50 -1.50 21.13
CA VAL A 174 10.26 -0.47 20.43
C VAL A 174 9.52 0.84 20.62
N ASP A 175 10.26 1.95 20.71
CA ASP A 175 9.66 3.27 20.73
C ASP A 175 9.66 3.93 19.34
N TRP A 176 9.09 5.14 19.27
CA TRP A 176 9.04 5.89 18.03
C TRP A 176 10.43 6.22 17.47
N TYR A 177 11.40 6.54 18.33
CA TYR A 177 12.76 6.86 17.91
C TYR A 177 13.45 5.65 17.30
N ASP A 178 13.30 4.48 17.91
CA ASP A 178 13.79 3.21 17.39
C ASP A 178 13.19 2.92 16.01
N CYS A 179 11.89 3.13 15.82
CA CYS A 179 11.24 2.96 14.53
C CYS A 179 11.79 3.88 13.43
N VAL A 180 11.98 5.19 13.69
CA VAL A 180 12.48 6.11 12.66
C VAL A 180 13.96 5.89 12.32
N LYS A 181 14.79 5.54 13.30
CA LYS A 181 16.18 5.11 13.06
C LYS A 181 16.23 3.83 12.23
N TRP A 182 15.33 2.89 12.53
CA TRP A 182 15.21 1.66 11.76
C TRP A 182 14.76 1.93 10.31
N SER A 183 13.82 2.85 10.10
CA SER A 183 13.40 3.29 8.76
C SER A 183 14.56 3.91 7.96
N ASN A 184 15.36 4.77 8.60
CA ASN A 184 16.58 5.33 7.99
C ASN A 184 17.59 4.22 7.64
N ALA A 185 17.82 3.27 8.55
CA ALA A 185 18.73 2.16 8.30
C ALA A 185 18.24 1.25 7.16
N ARG A 186 16.94 0.94 7.09
CA ARG A 186 16.34 0.21 5.96
C ARG A 186 16.52 0.97 4.65
N SER A 187 16.41 2.29 4.69
CA SER A 187 16.62 3.17 3.52
C SER A 187 18.07 3.08 3.03
N ALA A 188 19.03 3.26 3.94
CA ALA A 188 20.45 3.15 3.62
C ALA A 188 20.82 1.76 3.11
N GLN A 189 20.29 0.68 3.71
CA GLN A 189 20.53 -0.69 3.26
C GLN A 189 20.01 -0.94 1.83
N ALA A 190 18.93 -0.28 1.44
CA ALA A 190 18.36 -0.34 0.09
C ALA A 190 18.98 0.66 -0.90
N GLY A 191 19.96 1.48 -0.47
CA GLY A 191 20.55 2.53 -1.31
C GLY A 191 19.63 3.73 -1.55
N LEU A 192 18.64 3.94 -0.68
CA LEU A 192 17.69 5.06 -0.73
C LEU A 192 18.13 6.21 0.19
N THR A 193 17.60 7.40 -0.06
CA THR A 193 17.87 8.58 0.77
C THR A 193 17.10 8.47 2.09
N PRO A 194 17.75 8.56 3.27
CA PRO A 194 17.05 8.57 4.57
C PRO A 194 16.01 9.69 4.67
N VAL A 195 14.99 9.48 5.50
CA VAL A 195 13.89 10.45 5.68
C VAL A 195 14.11 11.32 6.90
N TYR A 196 14.67 10.78 7.98
CA TYR A 196 14.72 11.46 9.28
C TYR A 196 16.11 12.02 9.59
N TYR A 197 16.16 13.27 10.04
CA TYR A 197 17.39 14.04 10.28
C TYR A 197 17.33 14.75 11.64
N THR A 198 18.51 15.07 12.18
CA THR A 198 18.65 15.86 13.44
C THR A 198 18.44 17.36 13.23
N ASP A 199 18.47 17.83 11.98
CA ASP A 199 18.40 19.24 11.61
C ASP A 199 17.43 19.51 10.45
N ALA A 200 16.87 20.72 10.43
CA ALA A 200 15.96 21.18 9.38
C ALA A 200 16.62 21.33 8.00
N GLY A 201 17.96 21.38 7.94
CA GLY A 201 18.73 21.42 6.70
C GLY A 201 18.96 20.04 6.08
N PHE A 202 18.51 18.97 6.74
CA PHE A 202 18.69 17.58 6.32
C PHE A 202 20.17 17.21 6.05
N THR A 203 21.07 17.73 6.88
CA THR A 203 22.52 17.53 6.71
C THR A 203 23.06 16.37 7.53
N GLN A 204 22.41 16.05 8.65
CA GLN A 204 22.81 14.98 9.55
C GLN A 204 21.67 13.97 9.74
N VAL A 205 21.87 12.75 9.22
CA VAL A 205 20.91 11.66 9.34
C VAL A 205 20.70 11.31 10.81
N PHE A 206 19.45 11.07 11.19
CA PHE A 206 19.10 10.64 12.54
C PHE A 206 19.48 9.17 12.74
N THR A 207 20.66 8.93 13.32
CA THR A 207 21.22 7.59 13.57
C THR A 207 21.44 7.26 15.04
N ALA A 208 21.60 8.28 15.88
CA ALA A 208 21.88 8.17 17.30
C ALA A 208 21.28 9.38 18.03
N ASN A 209 21.18 9.29 19.36
CA ASN A 209 20.57 10.28 20.25
C ASN A 209 19.07 10.45 20.03
N GLY A 210 18.29 10.02 21.02
CA GLY A 210 16.85 10.13 21.00
C GLY A 210 16.33 9.88 22.40
N ASP A 211 16.68 10.76 23.33
CA ASP A 211 15.90 10.85 24.56
C ASP A 211 14.53 11.47 24.20
N PRO A 212 13.48 11.16 24.98
CA PRO A 212 12.22 11.89 24.90
C PRO A 212 12.47 13.40 24.87
N GLY A 213 11.99 14.07 23.80
CA GLY A 213 12.19 15.51 23.58
C GLY A 213 13.19 15.86 22.47
N THR A 214 13.87 14.88 21.89
CA THR A 214 14.68 15.11 20.69
C THR A 214 13.78 15.47 19.51
N THR A 215 14.06 16.60 18.86
CA THR A 215 13.34 17.02 17.65
C THR A 215 13.92 16.28 16.45
N VAL A 216 13.05 15.64 15.67
CA VAL A 216 13.42 14.89 14.46
C VAL A 216 12.74 15.56 13.26
N TYR A 217 13.52 15.85 12.23
CA TYR A 217 13.07 16.51 11.02
C TYR A 217 12.88 15.48 9.90
N ALA A 218 11.71 15.46 9.28
CA ALA A 218 11.42 14.58 8.15
C ALA A 218 11.62 15.32 6.83
N ASN A 219 12.49 14.80 5.97
CA ASN A 219 12.60 15.21 4.57
C ASN A 219 11.51 14.50 3.76
N TRP A 220 10.35 15.14 3.63
CA TRP A 220 9.20 14.59 2.88
C TRP A 220 9.45 14.40 1.38
N GLY A 221 10.53 14.98 0.83
CA GLY A 221 10.95 14.77 -0.56
C GLY A 221 11.90 13.59 -0.76
N ALA A 222 12.36 12.93 0.32
CA ALA A 222 13.21 11.75 0.23
C ALA A 222 12.44 10.52 -0.26
N ASN A 223 13.16 9.60 -0.89
CA ASN A 223 12.61 8.35 -1.43
C ASN A 223 12.81 7.13 -0.51
N GLY A 224 13.24 7.35 0.74
CA GLY A 224 13.46 6.30 1.72
C GLY A 224 12.19 5.81 2.41
N TYR A 225 12.35 4.76 3.19
CA TYR A 225 11.31 4.23 4.08
C TYR A 225 11.07 5.17 5.25
N ARG A 226 9.81 5.22 5.70
CA ARG A 226 9.36 6.02 6.83
C ARG A 226 8.13 5.41 7.47
N LEU A 227 7.80 5.90 8.67
CA LEU A 227 6.48 5.71 9.22
C LEU A 227 5.44 6.43 8.35
N PRO A 228 4.23 5.88 8.22
CA PRO A 228 3.12 6.59 7.59
C PRO A 228 2.68 7.77 8.43
N THR A 229 2.17 8.80 7.78
CA THR A 229 1.32 9.79 8.44
C THR A 229 0.01 9.13 8.89
N GLU A 230 -0.70 9.77 9.82
CA GLU A 230 -2.00 9.27 10.29
C GLU A 230 -3.01 9.12 9.13
N ALA A 231 -3.09 10.13 8.25
CA ALA A 231 -3.96 10.09 7.08
C ALA A 231 -3.60 8.97 6.10
N GLU A 232 -2.30 8.70 5.89
CA GLU A 232 -1.86 7.56 5.08
C GLU A 232 -2.24 6.23 5.73
N TRP A 233 -2.06 6.11 7.04
CA TRP A 233 -2.38 4.90 7.78
C TRP A 233 -3.89 4.60 7.72
N GLU A 234 -4.73 5.59 8.00
CA GLU A 234 -6.18 5.41 7.97
C GLU A 234 -6.68 5.14 6.54
N LYS A 235 -6.17 5.84 5.53
CA LYS A 235 -6.53 5.57 4.13
C LYS A 235 -6.21 4.14 3.73
N ALA A 236 -5.03 3.64 4.10
CA ALA A 236 -4.64 2.26 3.84
C ALA A 236 -5.54 1.26 4.60
N ALA A 237 -5.81 1.53 5.88
CA ALA A 237 -6.64 0.68 6.74
C ALA A 237 -8.10 0.60 6.26
N ARG A 238 -8.66 1.69 5.72
CA ARG A 238 -10.03 1.73 5.19
C ARG A 238 -10.21 0.90 3.93
N GLY A 239 -9.13 0.52 3.25
CA GLY A 239 -9.24 -0.45 2.17
C GLY A 239 -9.98 0.04 0.91
N GLY A 240 -10.19 1.37 0.78
CA GLY A 240 -11.07 1.96 -0.24
C GLY A 240 -12.56 2.01 0.15
N LEU A 241 -12.95 1.45 1.30
CA LEU A 241 -14.29 1.58 1.85
C LEU A 241 -14.46 2.97 2.49
N SER A 242 -15.66 3.52 2.36
CA SER A 242 -16.05 4.79 2.97
C SER A 242 -17.09 4.54 4.07
N GLY A 243 -17.01 5.34 5.16
CA GLY A 243 -17.98 5.34 6.26
C GLY A 243 -18.15 4.01 7.02
N GLN A 244 -17.21 3.07 6.87
CA GLN A 244 -17.23 1.79 7.58
C GLN A 244 -16.39 1.87 8.86
N ARG A 245 -16.83 1.15 9.90
CA ARG A 245 -16.12 1.09 11.20
C ARG A 245 -14.87 0.21 11.12
N PHE A 246 -14.92 -0.86 10.33
CA PHE A 246 -13.82 -1.82 10.23
C PHE A 246 -13.24 -1.88 8.81
N PRO A 247 -11.95 -2.26 8.67
CA PRO A 247 -11.29 -2.46 7.37
C PRO A 247 -12.02 -3.41 6.41
N TRP A 248 -12.80 -4.34 6.93
CA TRP A 248 -13.59 -5.32 6.17
C TRP A 248 -15.06 -4.93 5.97
N GLY A 249 -15.48 -3.75 6.45
CA GLY A 249 -16.89 -3.32 6.46
C GLY A 249 -17.60 -3.62 7.79
N ASN A 250 -18.91 -3.37 7.84
CA ASN A 250 -19.73 -3.47 9.05
C ASN A 250 -20.43 -4.83 9.27
N THR A 251 -20.03 -5.88 8.55
CA THR A 251 -20.72 -7.19 8.55
C THR A 251 -19.74 -8.34 8.73
#